data_AF-A0A4R1WLM5-F1
#
_entry.id   AF-A0A4R1WLM5-F1
#
_cell.length_a   1.000
_cell.length_b   1.000
_cell.length_c   1.000
_cell.angle_alpha   90.00
_cell.angle_beta   90.00
_cell.angle_gamma   90.00
#
_symmetry.space_group_name_H-M   'P 1'
#
loop_
_entity.id
_entity.type
_entity.pdbx_description
1 polymer ?
#
loop_
_entity_poly.entity_id
_entity_poly.type
_entity_poly.pdbx_seq_one_letter_code
_entity_poly.pdbx_strand_id
1 'polypeptide(L)'
;MTGAVALRLGAFAGALALAFAGAFAIGSAVDPIAAADPAPHAENPAMPAMDESGEAHGGGHSDPAAQPPGLAVSQAGYTLVPATTFFQPGKQETLKFTIQGPDGKPVTQYTQTHEKDLHLIVVRRDLAGFHHVHPTRDASGTWTIPFTFTAGGTWRMFTDFQPAGLDKTLTLGTDVNVSGLYVPVPLNEPASVYSVDGYDVTLAGKPVAGKESELTFLISKDGKPVTDLQPYLGAFGHLVSLRGGDLAYLHTHPSEEAKAGMKGGPQIEFGTTFPTAGTYSLFLDFQHAGRVHTAEFTVNVSTTGTAIVPPATLPSPTPKKTTPGHESTPHGH
;
A
#
# COMPACT_ATOMS: atom_id res chain seq x y z
N MET A 1 44.49 -43.30 -7.58
CA MET A 1 43.08 -43.68 -7.81
C MET A 1 43.07 -45.08 -8.41
N THR A 2 42.25 -46.00 -7.87
CA THR A 2 42.16 -47.36 -8.42
C THR A 2 41.53 -47.31 -9.81
N GLY A 3 41.92 -48.21 -10.72
CA GLY A 3 41.39 -48.23 -12.11
C GLY A 3 39.87 -48.27 -12.19
N ALA A 4 39.21 -48.84 -11.18
CA ALA A 4 37.75 -48.86 -11.05
C ALA A 4 37.12 -47.48 -10.82
N VAL A 5 37.82 -46.56 -10.14
CA VAL A 5 37.33 -45.19 -9.91
C VAL A 5 37.45 -44.34 -11.17
N ALA A 6 38.55 -44.49 -11.93
CA ALA A 6 38.74 -43.81 -13.20
C ALA A 6 37.68 -44.24 -14.24
N LEU A 7 37.37 -45.55 -14.29
CA LEU A 7 36.34 -46.08 -15.19
C LEU A 7 34.93 -45.56 -14.85
N ARG A 8 34.59 -45.46 -13.56
CA ARG A 8 33.29 -44.92 -13.09
C ARG A 8 33.14 -43.44 -13.41
N LEU A 9 34.20 -42.65 -13.20
CA LEU A 9 34.21 -41.22 -13.53
C LEU A 9 34.10 -41.00 -15.04
N GLY A 10 34.81 -41.80 -15.84
CA GLY A 10 34.70 -41.75 -17.31
C GLY A 10 33.30 -42.10 -17.81
N ALA A 11 32.68 -43.16 -17.28
CA ALA A 11 31.32 -43.54 -17.62
C ALA A 11 30.29 -42.46 -17.22
N PHE A 12 30.45 -41.86 -16.04
CA PHE A 12 29.57 -40.80 -15.56
C PHE A 12 29.68 -39.53 -16.42
N ALA A 13 30.90 -39.11 -16.75
CA ALA A 13 31.13 -37.98 -17.65
C ALA A 13 30.56 -38.21 -19.05
N GLY A 14 30.70 -39.44 -19.58
CA GLY A 14 30.09 -39.83 -20.85
C GLY A 14 28.56 -39.78 -20.84
N ALA A 15 27.93 -40.28 -19.76
CA ALA A 15 26.48 -40.21 -19.60
C ALA A 15 25.97 -38.75 -19.52
N LEU A 16 26.68 -37.87 -18.81
CA LEU A 16 26.35 -36.45 -18.75
C LEU A 16 26.47 -35.77 -20.11
N ALA A 17 27.55 -36.04 -20.86
CA ALA A 17 27.73 -35.47 -22.19
C ALA A 17 26.61 -35.89 -23.15
N LEU A 18 26.18 -37.15 -23.10
CA LEU A 18 25.06 -37.66 -23.90
C LEU A 18 23.73 -37.00 -23.50
N ALA A 19 23.47 -36.84 -22.21
CA ALA A 19 22.26 -36.16 -21.73
C ALA A 19 22.22 -34.69 -22.18
N PHE A 20 23.36 -33.99 -22.11
CA PHE A 20 23.46 -32.59 -22.51
C PHE A 20 23.30 -32.43 -24.04
N ALA A 21 23.92 -33.30 -24.83
CA ALA A 21 23.77 -33.31 -26.28
C ALA A 21 22.32 -33.62 -26.70
N GLY A 22 21.66 -34.57 -26.02
CA GLY A 22 20.25 -34.87 -26.25
C GLY A 22 19.33 -33.70 -25.91
N ALA A 23 19.54 -33.05 -24.77
CA ALA A 23 18.77 -31.86 -24.38
C ALA A 23 18.98 -30.69 -25.34
N PHE A 24 20.22 -30.46 -25.79
CA PHE A 24 20.54 -29.42 -26.78
C PHE A 24 19.88 -29.71 -28.13
N ALA A 25 19.95 -30.96 -28.62
CA ALA A 25 19.32 -31.35 -29.88
C ALA A 25 17.79 -31.17 -29.82
N ILE A 26 17.15 -31.59 -28.74
CA ILE A 26 15.71 -31.37 -28.52
C ILE A 26 15.42 -29.87 -28.47
N GLY A 27 16.15 -29.10 -27.65
CA GLY A 27 15.97 -27.65 -27.52
C GLY A 27 16.18 -26.87 -28.82
N SER A 28 17.07 -27.34 -29.70
CA SER A 28 17.30 -26.74 -31.02
C SER A 28 16.25 -27.11 -32.08
N ALA A 29 15.46 -28.17 -31.83
CA ALA A 29 14.41 -28.64 -32.74
C ALA A 29 13.01 -28.12 -32.35
N VAL A 30 12.86 -27.47 -31.19
CA VAL A 30 11.63 -26.79 -30.79
C VAL A 30 11.80 -25.31 -31.11
N ASP A 31 10.98 -24.77 -32.01
CA ASP A 31 10.91 -23.34 -32.22
C ASP A 31 10.50 -22.65 -30.90
N PRO A 32 11.21 -21.59 -30.47
CA PRO A 32 10.79 -20.84 -29.30
C PRO A 32 9.39 -20.28 -29.56
N ILE A 33 8.46 -20.54 -28.64
CA ILE A 33 7.17 -19.85 -28.58
C ILE A 33 7.49 -18.36 -28.65
N ALA A 34 7.00 -17.69 -29.69
CA ALA A 34 7.29 -16.31 -30.03
C ALA A 34 7.22 -15.39 -28.79
N ALA A 35 8.38 -15.10 -28.21
CA ALA A 35 8.59 -13.89 -27.44
C ALA A 35 8.63 -12.77 -28.47
N ALA A 36 7.72 -11.81 -28.35
CA ALA A 36 7.62 -10.68 -29.26
C ALA A 36 8.97 -9.99 -29.46
N ASP A 37 9.38 -9.82 -30.72
CA ASP A 37 10.58 -9.09 -31.09
C ASP A 37 10.54 -7.65 -30.56
N PRO A 38 11.61 -7.13 -29.95
CA PRO A 38 11.75 -5.70 -29.72
C PRO A 38 11.97 -4.99 -31.07
N ALA A 39 11.13 -4.00 -31.36
CA ALA A 39 11.24 -3.19 -32.56
C ALA A 39 12.60 -2.47 -32.66
N PRO A 40 13.18 -2.32 -33.87
CA PRO A 40 14.47 -1.66 -34.05
C PRO A 40 14.39 -0.16 -33.81
N HIS A 41 15.45 0.38 -33.19
CA HIS A 41 15.65 1.81 -32.96
C HIS A 41 15.64 2.60 -34.27
N ALA A 42 14.70 3.55 -34.38
CA ALA A 42 14.71 4.59 -35.40
C ALA A 42 15.48 5.81 -34.88
N GLU A 43 16.45 6.27 -35.66
CA GLU A 43 17.17 7.54 -35.47
C GLU A 43 16.19 8.72 -35.55
N ASN A 44 16.20 9.61 -34.55
CA ASN A 44 15.40 10.84 -34.58
C ASN A 44 16.12 11.95 -35.35
N PRO A 45 15.46 12.65 -36.29
CA PRO A 45 15.96 13.89 -36.85
C PRO A 45 15.72 15.05 -35.87
N ALA A 46 16.71 15.94 -35.77
CA ALA A 46 16.66 17.17 -34.99
C ALA A 46 15.69 18.20 -35.58
N MET A 47 14.92 18.92 -34.73
CA MET A 47 14.31 20.25 -34.95
C MET A 47 13.70 20.76 -33.60
N PRO A 48 13.37 22.06 -33.45
CA PRO A 48 14.23 23.19 -33.11
C PRO A 48 13.92 23.77 -31.70
N ALA A 49 14.75 24.72 -31.25
CA ALA A 49 14.55 25.46 -30.01
C ALA A 49 13.28 26.35 -30.03
N MET A 50 12.51 26.35 -28.94
CA MET A 50 11.63 27.45 -28.53
C MET A 50 11.59 27.57 -27.00
N ASP A 51 11.36 28.81 -26.58
CA ASP A 51 11.70 29.49 -25.34
C ASP A 51 10.97 29.06 -24.05
N GLU A 52 11.57 29.50 -22.94
CA GLU A 52 11.06 29.43 -21.57
C GLU A 52 9.72 30.17 -21.38
N SER A 53 8.81 29.56 -20.62
CA SER A 53 8.02 30.25 -19.59
C SER A 53 7.54 29.21 -18.58
N GLY A 54 7.85 29.44 -17.31
CA GLY A 54 7.68 28.47 -16.23
C GLY A 54 6.31 28.52 -15.58
N GLU A 55 5.89 27.36 -15.06
CA GLU A 55 5.08 27.25 -13.84
C GLU A 55 5.31 25.85 -13.25
N ALA A 56 5.70 25.83 -11.98
CA ALA A 56 6.05 24.64 -11.23
C ALA A 56 4.79 23.91 -10.75
N HIS A 57 4.55 22.72 -11.29
CA HIS A 57 3.72 21.70 -10.66
C HIS A 57 4.50 20.39 -10.69
N GLY A 58 4.88 19.91 -9.51
CA GLY A 58 5.62 18.66 -9.31
C GLY A 58 4.77 17.44 -9.65
N GLY A 59 4.54 17.21 -10.93
CA GLY A 59 4.00 15.95 -11.43
C GLY A 59 5.09 14.89 -11.37
N GLY A 60 4.96 13.94 -10.46
CA GLY A 60 5.80 12.75 -10.42
C GLY A 60 5.63 11.96 -11.71
N HIS A 61 6.51 12.16 -12.69
CA HIS A 61 6.59 11.31 -13.86
C HIS A 61 6.84 9.87 -13.40
N SER A 62 5.83 9.01 -13.54
CA SER A 62 5.98 7.58 -13.38
C SER A 62 6.84 7.06 -14.53
N ASP A 63 8.11 6.82 -14.25
CA ASP A 63 8.99 6.06 -15.13
C ASP A 63 8.37 4.65 -15.32
N PRO A 64 8.04 4.20 -16.54
CA PRO A 64 7.39 2.90 -16.77
C PRO A 64 8.21 1.69 -16.25
N ALA A 65 9.50 1.90 -15.96
CA ALA A 65 10.39 0.90 -15.37
C ALA A 65 10.47 0.95 -13.83
N ALA A 66 9.87 1.95 -13.17
CA ALA A 66 9.91 2.06 -11.72
C ALA A 66 8.99 1.02 -11.07
N GLN A 67 9.55 0.24 -10.14
CA GLN A 67 8.76 -0.68 -9.31
C GLN A 67 7.67 0.09 -8.55
N PRO A 68 6.45 -0.46 -8.42
CA PRO A 68 5.41 0.15 -7.60
C PRO A 68 5.91 0.44 -6.17
N PRO A 69 5.58 1.60 -5.59
CA PRO A 69 6.02 1.96 -4.24
C PRO A 69 5.63 0.91 -3.20
N GLY A 70 6.44 0.81 -2.15
CA GLY A 70 6.14 -0.03 -1.00
C GLY A 70 6.35 -1.54 -1.22
N LEU A 71 6.73 -2.01 -2.42
CA LEU A 71 7.06 -3.43 -2.66
C LEU A 71 8.48 -3.80 -2.23
N ALA A 72 9.42 -2.86 -2.32
CA ALA A 72 10.81 -3.09 -1.97
C ALA A 72 11.11 -2.67 -0.52
N VAL A 73 11.96 -3.46 0.17
CA VAL A 73 12.51 -3.09 1.49
C VAL A 73 13.58 -1.99 1.38
N SER A 74 14.20 -1.86 0.20
CA SER A 74 15.23 -0.89 -0.09
C SER A 74 15.00 -0.20 -1.42
N GLN A 75 15.24 1.11 -1.47
CA GLN A 75 15.19 1.93 -2.68
C GLN A 75 16.13 3.14 -2.54
N ALA A 76 16.83 3.51 -3.62
CA ALA A 76 17.72 4.67 -3.65
C ALA A 76 18.78 4.69 -2.51
N GLY A 77 19.25 3.51 -2.08
CA GLY A 77 20.20 3.35 -0.98
C GLY A 77 19.58 3.42 0.42
N TYR A 78 18.28 3.71 0.54
CA TYR A 78 17.55 3.66 1.80
C TYR A 78 16.98 2.27 2.05
N THR A 79 16.96 1.81 3.31
CA THR A 79 16.45 0.48 3.69
C THR A 79 15.62 0.56 4.97
N LEU A 80 14.43 -0.05 4.98
CA LEU A 80 13.62 -0.23 6.18
C LEU A 80 14.13 -1.44 6.98
N VAL A 81 14.53 -1.22 8.24
CA VAL A 81 15.11 -2.24 9.11
C VAL A 81 14.33 -2.36 10.42
N PRO A 82 13.38 -3.32 10.52
CA PRO A 82 12.76 -3.67 11.79
C PRO A 82 13.78 -4.24 12.77
N ALA A 83 13.62 -3.93 14.07
CA ALA A 83 14.47 -4.50 15.12
C ALA A 83 14.22 -6.01 15.33
N THR A 84 12.99 -6.46 15.04
CA THR A 84 12.57 -7.86 14.99
C THR A 84 11.49 -8.02 13.93
N THR A 85 11.36 -9.21 13.38
CA THR A 85 10.34 -9.58 12.37
C THR A 85 9.37 -10.63 12.89
N PHE A 86 9.37 -10.93 14.20
CA PHE A 86 8.50 -11.92 14.83
C PHE A 86 7.75 -11.34 16.03
N PHE A 87 6.44 -11.53 16.06
CA PHE A 87 5.53 -10.98 17.06
C PHE A 87 4.45 -12.01 17.49
N GLN A 88 3.72 -11.69 18.55
CA GLN A 88 2.58 -12.45 19.04
C GLN A 88 1.28 -11.62 18.97
N PRO A 89 0.14 -12.25 18.63
CA PRO A 89 -1.13 -11.54 18.55
C PRO A 89 -1.68 -11.26 19.96
N GLY A 90 -2.45 -10.18 20.10
CA GLY A 90 -3.13 -9.79 21.34
C GLY A 90 -2.22 -9.22 22.44
N LYS A 91 -0.91 -9.24 22.24
CA LYS A 91 0.06 -8.65 23.17
C LYS A 91 0.46 -7.26 22.68
N GLN A 92 0.39 -6.28 23.57
CA GLN A 92 0.94 -4.95 23.29
C GLN A 92 2.47 -5.03 23.36
N GLU A 93 3.11 -4.74 22.24
CA GLU A 93 4.56 -4.69 22.11
C GLU A 93 4.99 -3.32 21.59
N THR A 94 6.29 -3.04 21.61
CA THR A 94 6.84 -1.84 20.97
C THR A 94 7.34 -2.22 19.59
N LEU A 95 6.67 -1.71 18.55
CA LEU A 95 7.18 -1.81 17.20
C LEU A 95 8.35 -0.86 17.05
N LYS A 96 9.53 -1.39 16.72
CA LYS A 96 10.79 -0.64 16.64
C LYS A 96 11.49 -0.91 15.32
N PHE A 97 11.95 0.15 14.64
CA PHE A 97 12.65 0.06 13.37
C PHE A 97 13.54 1.28 13.12
N THR A 98 14.43 1.19 12.14
CA THR A 98 15.17 2.33 11.58
C THR A 98 14.98 2.39 10.07
N ILE A 99 15.18 3.57 9.50
CA ILE A 99 15.49 3.70 8.08
C ILE A 99 17.00 3.88 7.98
N GLN A 100 17.71 2.94 7.36
CA GLN A 100 19.13 3.12 7.06
C GLN A 100 19.27 3.93 5.77
N GLY A 101 20.17 4.90 5.75
CA GLY A 101 20.50 5.68 4.57
C GLY A 101 21.57 5.01 3.68
N PRO A 102 21.94 5.64 2.56
CA PRO A 102 22.96 5.13 1.64
C PRO A 102 24.36 4.95 2.27
N ASP A 103 24.62 5.61 3.40
CA ASP A 103 25.85 5.48 4.19
C ASP A 103 25.81 4.33 5.20
N GLY A 104 24.71 3.55 5.22
CA GLY A 104 24.46 2.44 6.14
C GLY A 104 24.08 2.86 7.56
N LYS A 105 23.91 4.16 7.85
CA LYS A 105 23.55 4.68 9.17
C LYS A 105 22.06 5.00 9.26
N PRO A 106 21.45 5.00 10.46
CA PRO A 106 20.08 5.47 10.62
C PRO A 106 19.91 6.91 10.14
N VAL A 107 18.89 7.15 9.32
CA VAL A 107 18.48 8.48 8.88
C VAL A 107 17.96 9.26 10.08
N THR A 108 18.43 10.50 10.24
CA THR A 108 18.04 11.39 11.34
C THR A 108 17.50 12.74 10.89
N GLN A 109 17.46 12.98 9.58
CA GLN A 109 16.97 14.22 8.99
C GLN A 109 15.95 13.88 7.91
N TYR A 110 14.76 14.46 8.05
CA TYR A 110 13.60 14.23 7.21
C TYR A 110 13.00 15.57 6.82
N THR A 111 12.35 15.61 5.66
CA THR A 111 11.45 16.69 5.28
C THR A 111 10.06 16.31 5.73
N GLN A 112 9.39 17.21 6.45
CA GLN A 112 8.06 16.95 6.98
C GLN A 112 7.02 16.97 5.86
N THR A 113 6.28 15.88 5.70
CA THR A 113 5.16 15.75 4.77
C THR A 113 3.89 15.48 5.58
N HIS A 114 2.79 16.17 5.30
CA HIS A 114 1.54 16.03 6.06
C HIS A 114 1.75 16.13 7.57
N GLU A 115 2.51 17.14 8.00
CA GLU A 115 2.86 17.39 9.42
C GLU A 115 3.63 16.26 10.12
N LYS A 116 4.13 15.25 9.41
CA LYS A 116 4.95 14.16 9.97
C LYS A 116 6.23 13.94 9.18
N ASP A 117 7.26 13.49 9.89
CA ASP A 117 8.51 13.04 9.26
C ASP A 117 8.32 11.67 8.56
N LEU A 118 7.35 10.86 9.02
CA LEU A 118 7.09 9.50 8.53
C LEU A 118 5.66 9.07 8.85
N HIS A 119 5.00 8.43 7.88
CA HIS A 119 3.78 7.66 8.08
C HIS A 119 4.10 6.17 8.09
N LEU A 120 3.56 5.44 9.06
CA LEU A 120 3.67 3.99 9.14
C LEU A 120 2.30 3.36 8.87
N ILE A 121 2.26 2.51 7.85
CA ILE A 121 1.09 1.68 7.57
C ILE A 121 1.44 0.24 7.95
N VAL A 122 0.57 -0.41 8.71
CA VAL A 122 0.70 -1.83 9.08
C VAL A 122 -0.57 -2.54 8.70
N VAL A 123 -0.49 -3.55 7.85
CA VAL A 123 -1.67 -4.25 7.31
C VAL A 123 -1.35 -5.72 7.05
N ARG A 124 -2.30 -6.63 7.25
CA ARG A 124 -2.08 -8.05 6.96
C ARG A 124 -2.02 -8.29 5.45
N ARG A 125 -1.33 -9.34 5.00
CA ARG A 125 -1.16 -9.67 3.57
C ARG A 125 -2.49 -9.93 2.83
N ASP A 126 -3.56 -10.25 3.54
CA ASP A 126 -4.92 -10.37 3.02
C ASP A 126 -5.73 -9.06 3.13
N LEU A 127 -5.07 -7.92 3.37
CA LEU A 127 -5.63 -6.56 3.53
C LEU A 127 -6.48 -6.34 4.79
N ALA A 128 -6.63 -7.34 5.66
CA ALA A 128 -7.32 -7.16 6.93
C ALA A 128 -6.44 -6.46 7.98
N GLY A 129 -7.10 -5.80 8.94
CA GLY A 129 -6.43 -5.19 10.09
C GLY A 129 -5.55 -4.00 9.71
N PHE A 130 -6.04 -3.10 8.87
CA PHE A 130 -5.30 -1.90 8.49
C PHE A 130 -5.05 -0.97 9.70
N HIS A 131 -3.85 -0.43 9.78
CA HIS A 131 -3.47 0.60 10.73
C HIS A 131 -2.61 1.67 10.04
N HIS A 132 -3.03 2.93 10.14
CA HIS A 132 -2.22 4.11 9.80
C HIS A 132 -1.80 4.83 11.07
N VAL A 133 -0.52 4.76 11.40
CA VAL A 133 -0.01 5.21 12.70
C VAL A 133 1.27 6.04 12.55
N HIS A 134 1.59 6.81 13.58
CA HIS A 134 2.68 7.79 13.57
C HIS A 134 3.66 7.50 14.69
N PRO A 135 4.73 6.72 14.44
CA PRO A 135 5.74 6.44 15.43
C PRO A 135 6.54 7.70 15.78
N THR A 136 7.20 7.69 16.93
CA THR A 136 8.12 8.73 17.35
C THR A 136 9.57 8.31 17.11
N ARG A 137 10.39 9.24 16.62
CA ARG A 137 11.83 9.03 16.38
C ARG A 137 12.66 9.58 17.54
N ASP A 138 13.64 8.80 18.00
CA ASP A 138 14.65 9.29 18.93
C ASP A 138 15.86 9.92 18.22
N ALA A 139 16.79 10.49 18.99
CA ALA A 139 17.98 11.14 18.44
C ALA A 139 18.93 10.17 17.68
N SER A 140 18.81 8.85 17.91
CA SER A 140 19.59 7.83 17.21
C SER A 140 19.00 7.45 15.84
N GLY A 141 17.82 7.97 15.49
CA GLY A 141 17.08 7.60 14.29
C GLY A 141 16.19 6.37 14.45
N THR A 142 15.99 5.89 15.68
CA THR A 142 15.09 4.77 15.97
C THR A 142 13.66 5.26 16.07
N TRP A 143 12.77 4.63 15.32
CA TRP A 143 11.33 4.83 15.36
C TRP A 143 10.68 3.84 16.32
N THR A 144 9.73 4.30 17.13
CA THR A 144 8.99 3.47 18.09
C THR A 144 7.51 3.82 18.16
N ILE A 145 6.68 2.80 18.35
CA ILE A 145 5.25 2.95 18.65
C ILE A 145 4.72 1.75 19.44
N PRO A 146 3.86 1.93 20.46
CA PRO A 146 3.11 0.82 21.04
C PRO A 146 2.13 0.25 20.02
N PHE A 147 2.19 -1.06 19.77
CA PHE A 147 1.37 -1.72 18.78
C PHE A 147 0.89 -3.08 19.27
N THR A 148 -0.34 -3.44 18.90
CA THR A 148 -0.92 -4.76 19.21
C THR A 148 -1.42 -5.38 17.92
N PHE A 149 -0.76 -6.44 17.45
CA PHE A 149 -1.27 -7.22 16.33
C PHE A 149 -2.52 -7.98 16.76
N THR A 150 -3.60 -7.89 15.99
CA THR A 150 -4.91 -8.46 16.39
C THR A 150 -5.06 -9.93 16.01
N ALA A 151 -4.25 -10.43 15.08
CA ALA A 151 -4.34 -11.80 14.57
C ALA A 151 -2.99 -12.32 14.07
N GLY A 152 -2.86 -13.65 14.01
CA GLY A 152 -1.73 -14.31 13.36
C GLY A 152 -1.72 -14.09 11.85
N GLY A 153 -0.57 -14.34 11.23
CA GLY A 153 -0.34 -14.20 9.79
C GLY A 153 0.87 -13.31 9.45
N THR A 154 1.08 -13.08 8.17
CA THR A 154 2.11 -12.16 7.67
C THR A 154 1.51 -10.76 7.53
N TRP A 155 2.17 -9.79 8.14
CA TRP A 155 1.81 -8.38 8.12
C TRP A 155 2.87 -7.60 7.38
N ARG A 156 2.46 -6.66 6.55
CA ARG A 156 3.34 -5.75 5.84
C ARG A 156 3.39 -4.41 6.57
N MET A 157 4.58 -3.94 6.83
CA MET A 157 4.87 -2.57 7.27
C MET A 157 5.27 -1.76 6.06
N PHE A 158 4.68 -0.58 5.88
CA PHE A 158 5.11 0.43 4.93
C PHE A 158 5.56 1.68 5.67
N THR A 159 6.67 2.26 5.25
CA THR A 159 7.09 3.59 5.71
C THR A 159 7.07 4.53 4.52
N ASP A 160 6.25 5.56 4.60
CA ASP A 160 6.18 6.65 3.65
C ASP A 160 6.85 7.89 4.26
N PHE A 161 7.93 8.36 3.63
CA PHE A 161 8.78 9.41 4.20
C PHE A 161 9.61 10.12 3.11
N GLN A 162 10.07 11.33 3.41
CA GLN A 162 11.04 12.05 2.59
C GLN A 162 12.32 12.30 3.40
N PRO A 163 13.46 11.66 3.09
CA PRO A 163 14.72 11.97 3.77
C PRO A 163 15.24 13.34 3.28
N ALA A 164 15.80 14.16 4.17
CA ALA A 164 16.20 15.54 3.83
C ALA A 164 17.26 15.63 2.71
N GLY A 165 18.05 14.56 2.53
CA GLY A 165 19.07 14.46 1.47
C GLY A 165 18.52 13.98 0.12
N LEU A 166 17.21 13.78 -0.03
CA LEU A 166 16.58 13.36 -1.27
C LEU A 166 15.28 14.14 -1.48
N ASP A 167 15.20 14.89 -2.58
CA ASP A 167 13.98 15.61 -2.96
C ASP A 167 12.96 14.68 -3.64
N LYS A 168 12.64 13.58 -2.95
CA LYS A 168 11.68 12.57 -3.40
C LYS A 168 11.15 11.77 -2.22
N THR A 169 9.83 11.61 -2.14
CA THR A 169 9.18 10.69 -1.20
C THR A 169 9.50 9.24 -1.56
N LEU A 170 9.80 8.44 -0.54
CA LEU A 170 10.04 7.01 -0.65
C LEU A 170 9.00 6.27 0.18
N THR A 171 8.43 5.22 -0.43
CA THR A 171 7.64 4.22 0.28
C THR A 171 8.41 2.91 0.28
N LEU A 172 8.93 2.51 1.45
CA LEU A 172 9.60 1.23 1.64
C LEU A 172 8.66 0.26 2.35
N GLY A 173 8.76 -1.03 2.04
CA GLY A 173 7.92 -2.05 2.68
C GLY A 173 8.64 -3.33 3.01
N THR A 174 8.32 -3.90 4.16
CA THR A 174 8.85 -5.19 4.63
C THR A 174 7.79 -5.96 5.40
N ASP A 175 7.96 -7.28 5.44
CA ASP A 175 7.02 -8.16 6.14
C ASP A 175 7.52 -8.47 7.56
N VAL A 176 6.57 -8.58 8.48
CA VAL A 176 6.74 -9.12 9.82
C VAL A 176 5.75 -10.26 10.03
N ASN A 177 6.11 -11.21 10.88
CA ASN A 177 5.35 -12.45 11.08
C ASN A 177 4.76 -12.48 12.48
N VAL A 178 3.44 -12.61 12.55
CA VAL A 178 2.69 -12.74 13.79
C VAL A 178 2.32 -14.21 13.94
N SER A 179 2.83 -14.84 14.99
CA SER A 179 2.54 -16.24 15.31
C SER A 179 1.06 -16.47 15.65
N GLY A 180 0.64 -17.73 15.75
CA GLY A 180 -0.72 -18.08 16.17
C GLY A 180 -1.69 -18.32 15.01
N LEU A 181 -2.99 -18.38 15.34
CA LEU A 181 -4.04 -18.74 14.38
C LEU A 181 -4.16 -17.67 13.30
N TYR A 182 -3.98 -18.09 12.05
CA TYR A 182 -4.29 -17.30 10.86
C TYR A 182 -5.56 -17.85 10.22
N VAL A 183 -6.62 -17.04 10.26
CA VAL A 183 -7.83 -17.26 9.47
C VAL A 183 -7.86 -16.18 8.39
N PRO A 184 -7.63 -16.55 7.11
CA PRO A 184 -7.72 -15.61 6.00
C PRO A 184 -9.08 -14.94 5.96
N VAL A 185 -9.10 -13.62 5.72
CA VAL A 185 -10.33 -12.85 5.52
C VAL A 185 -10.42 -12.49 4.04
N PRO A 186 -11.49 -12.85 3.32
CA PRO A 186 -11.68 -12.40 1.95
C PRO A 186 -11.85 -10.88 1.91
N LEU A 187 -11.45 -10.25 0.80
CA LEU A 187 -11.74 -8.83 0.58
C LEU A 187 -13.25 -8.59 0.61
N ASN A 188 -13.62 -7.39 1.03
CA ASN A 188 -15.00 -6.94 0.93
C ASN A 188 -15.42 -6.93 -0.55
N GLU A 189 -16.69 -7.24 -0.81
CA GLU A 189 -17.24 -7.02 -2.15
C GLU A 189 -17.16 -5.53 -2.50
N PRO A 190 -16.90 -5.18 -3.78
CA PRO A 190 -16.86 -3.79 -4.18
C PRO A 190 -18.15 -3.05 -3.83
N ALA A 191 -18.00 -1.92 -3.13
CA ALA A 191 -19.09 -1.09 -2.68
C ALA A 191 -18.71 0.39 -2.81
N SER A 192 -19.71 1.24 -2.99
CA SER A 192 -19.55 2.70 -3.01
C SER A 192 -19.97 3.35 -1.70
N VAL A 193 -20.43 2.58 -0.70
CA VAL A 193 -20.73 3.08 0.66
C VAL A 193 -20.07 2.18 1.69
N TYR A 194 -19.46 2.79 2.69
CA TYR A 194 -18.95 2.12 3.88
C TYR A 194 -19.51 2.79 5.14
N SER A 195 -20.02 1.97 6.07
CA SER A 195 -20.61 2.45 7.32
C SER A 195 -19.74 2.09 8.52
N VAL A 196 -19.38 3.08 9.33
CA VAL A 196 -18.52 2.91 10.52
C VAL A 196 -18.91 3.92 11.59
N ASP A 197 -19.06 3.50 12.85
CA ASP A 197 -19.33 4.40 13.99
C ASP A 197 -20.50 5.40 13.80
N GLY A 198 -21.52 5.03 13.01
CA GLY A 198 -22.67 5.90 12.67
C GLY A 198 -22.42 6.89 11.53
N TYR A 199 -21.24 6.83 10.91
CA TYR A 199 -20.93 7.51 9.66
C TYR A 199 -21.23 6.62 8.47
N ASP A 200 -21.75 7.24 7.42
CA ASP A 200 -21.78 6.68 6.07
C ASP A 200 -20.84 7.49 5.19
N VAL A 201 -19.81 6.82 4.65
CA VAL A 201 -18.87 7.39 3.69
C VAL A 201 -19.24 6.86 2.32
N THR A 202 -19.54 7.76 1.39
CA THR A 202 -19.91 7.43 0.01
C THR A 202 -18.77 7.78 -0.94
N LEU A 203 -18.22 6.78 -1.62
CA LEU A 203 -17.18 6.91 -2.64
C LEU A 203 -17.82 7.09 -4.03
N ALA A 204 -17.35 8.11 -4.74
CA ALA A 204 -17.65 8.35 -6.14
C ALA A 204 -16.36 8.53 -6.94
N GLY A 205 -16.41 8.15 -8.22
CA GLY A 205 -15.30 8.35 -9.16
C GLY A 205 -15.41 7.43 -10.37
N LYS A 206 -14.52 7.64 -11.34
CA LYS A 206 -14.42 6.75 -12.52
C LYS A 206 -12.96 6.42 -12.83
N PRO A 207 -12.24 5.74 -11.92
CA PRO A 207 -10.83 5.47 -12.13
C PRO A 207 -10.57 4.66 -13.39
N VAL A 208 -9.54 5.06 -14.12
CA VAL A 208 -9.02 4.36 -15.31
C VAL A 208 -7.57 3.97 -15.05
N ALA A 209 -7.23 2.71 -15.26
CA ALA A 209 -5.86 2.26 -15.11
C ALA A 209 -4.90 3.04 -16.02
N GLY A 210 -3.75 3.44 -15.47
CA GLY A 210 -2.71 4.21 -16.16
C GLY A 210 -3.04 5.70 -16.35
N LYS A 211 -4.14 6.21 -15.78
CA LYS A 211 -4.51 7.62 -15.85
C LYS A 211 -4.74 8.19 -14.46
N GLU A 212 -4.37 9.45 -14.30
CA GLU A 212 -4.80 10.23 -13.14
C GLU A 212 -6.33 10.28 -13.10
N SER A 213 -6.87 10.04 -11.91
CA SER A 213 -8.28 9.96 -11.64
C SER A 213 -8.56 10.64 -10.30
N GLU A 214 -9.70 11.31 -10.22
CA GLU A 214 -10.19 11.88 -8.98
C GLU A 214 -11.15 10.91 -8.29
N LEU A 215 -11.03 10.81 -6.97
CA LEU A 215 -11.96 10.11 -6.10
C LEU A 215 -12.56 11.10 -5.11
N THR A 216 -13.88 11.08 -4.96
CA THR A 216 -14.61 11.93 -4.03
C THR A 216 -15.24 11.07 -2.94
N PHE A 217 -15.05 11.45 -1.69
CA PHE A 217 -15.65 10.82 -0.52
C PHE A 217 -16.60 11.79 0.15
N LEU A 218 -17.90 11.47 0.16
CA LEU A 218 -18.93 12.23 0.86
C LEU A 218 -19.18 11.60 2.25
N ILE A 219 -19.03 12.38 3.31
CA ILE A 219 -19.17 11.93 4.69
C ILE A 219 -20.48 12.46 5.28
N SER A 220 -21.29 11.55 5.78
CA SER A 220 -22.49 11.86 6.54
C SER A 220 -22.51 11.10 7.86
N LYS A 221 -23.24 11.62 8.85
CA LYS A 221 -23.48 10.98 10.14
C LYS A 221 -24.95 11.03 10.45
N ASP A 222 -25.56 9.87 10.75
CA ASP A 222 -26.99 9.75 11.03
C ASP A 222 -27.87 10.42 9.94
N GLY A 223 -27.47 10.27 8.67
CA GLY A 223 -28.15 10.84 7.50
C GLY A 223 -27.94 12.34 7.25
N LYS A 224 -27.08 13.02 8.03
CA LYS A 224 -26.75 14.44 7.85
C LYS A 224 -25.32 14.62 7.33
N PRO A 225 -25.09 15.49 6.34
CA PRO A 225 -23.73 15.80 5.89
C PRO A 225 -22.87 16.34 7.04
N VAL A 226 -21.63 15.86 7.16
CA VAL A 226 -20.66 16.34 8.16
C VAL A 226 -19.93 17.56 7.59
N THR A 227 -20.12 18.74 8.16
CA THR A 227 -19.56 20.01 7.63
C THR A 227 -18.53 20.66 8.55
N ASP A 228 -18.09 19.91 9.56
CA ASP A 228 -17.12 20.32 10.57
C ASP A 228 -16.03 19.26 10.79
N LEU A 229 -15.59 18.64 9.70
CA LEU A 229 -14.39 17.79 9.72
C LEU A 229 -13.20 18.58 10.26
N GLN A 230 -12.39 17.90 11.05
CA GLN A 230 -11.21 18.49 11.67
C GLN A 230 -9.98 18.13 10.82
N PRO A 231 -9.03 19.08 10.66
CA PRO A 231 -7.73 18.77 10.09
C PRO A 231 -7.03 17.67 10.90
N TYR A 232 -6.53 16.65 10.21
CA TYR A 232 -5.69 15.60 10.75
C TYR A 232 -4.49 15.45 9.84
N LEU A 233 -3.28 15.62 10.39
CA LEU A 233 -2.01 15.55 9.63
C LEU A 233 -2.01 16.49 8.40
N GLY A 234 -2.43 17.75 8.59
CA GLY A 234 -2.41 18.77 7.55
C GLY A 234 -3.47 18.66 6.44
N ALA A 235 -4.47 17.78 6.56
CA ALA A 235 -5.56 17.62 5.58
C ALA A 235 -6.89 17.23 6.27
N PHE A 236 -8.01 17.29 5.55
CA PHE A 236 -9.30 16.80 6.07
C PHE A 236 -9.46 15.27 5.99
N GLY A 237 -8.60 14.59 5.24
CA GLY A 237 -8.50 13.14 5.24
C GLY A 237 -7.21 12.63 4.60
N HIS A 238 -6.92 11.34 4.81
CA HIS A 238 -5.76 10.62 4.27
C HIS A 238 -6.24 9.35 3.59
N LEU A 239 -5.76 9.09 2.38
CA LEU A 239 -6.15 7.91 1.61
C LEU A 239 -4.96 7.00 1.35
N VAL A 240 -4.97 5.82 1.95
CA VAL A 240 -4.04 4.74 1.58
C VAL A 240 -4.72 3.81 0.60
N SER A 241 -4.08 3.55 -0.54
CA SER A 241 -4.59 2.65 -1.57
C SER A 241 -3.60 1.53 -1.81
N LEU A 242 -4.05 0.28 -1.70
CA LEU A 242 -3.22 -0.92 -1.81
C LEU A 242 -3.78 -1.86 -2.87
N ARG A 243 -2.91 -2.31 -3.78
CA ARG A 243 -3.28 -3.29 -4.80
C ARG A 243 -3.49 -4.67 -4.17
N GLY A 244 -4.57 -5.35 -4.54
CA GLY A 244 -4.83 -6.73 -4.17
C GLY A 244 -3.75 -7.66 -4.69
N GLY A 245 -3.34 -8.63 -3.86
CA GLY A 245 -2.31 -9.62 -4.17
C GLY A 245 -0.93 -9.23 -3.63
N ASP A 246 -0.34 -8.14 -4.10
CA ASP A 246 1.03 -7.76 -3.74
C ASP A 246 1.15 -6.57 -2.77
N LEU A 247 0.04 -5.87 -2.50
CA LEU A 247 -0.03 -4.66 -1.70
C LEU A 247 0.83 -3.51 -2.24
N ALA A 248 0.97 -3.40 -3.57
CA ALA A 248 1.60 -2.23 -4.16
C ALA A 248 0.92 -0.95 -3.65
N TYR A 249 1.71 -0.05 -3.07
CA TYR A 249 1.25 1.17 -2.45
C TYR A 249 1.03 2.25 -3.51
N LEU A 250 -0.13 2.90 -3.46
CA LEU A 250 -0.45 4.01 -4.34
C LEU A 250 -0.32 5.31 -3.55
N HIS A 251 0.46 6.23 -4.09
CA HIS A 251 0.53 7.58 -3.57
C HIS A 251 -0.76 8.33 -3.93
N THR A 252 -1.33 9.04 -2.97
CA THR A 252 -2.53 9.85 -3.15
C THR A 252 -2.26 11.23 -2.58
N HIS A 253 -2.93 12.25 -3.13
CA HIS A 253 -2.85 13.60 -2.60
C HIS A 253 -4.26 14.11 -2.32
N PRO A 254 -4.53 14.64 -1.12
CA PRO A 254 -5.76 15.38 -0.89
C PRO A 254 -5.76 16.63 -1.76
N SER A 255 -6.92 16.96 -2.34
CA SER A 255 -7.06 18.19 -3.14
C SER A 255 -7.00 19.47 -2.28
N GLU A 256 -7.19 19.35 -0.97
CA GLU A 256 -7.20 20.47 -0.03
C GLU A 256 -6.27 20.24 1.17
N GLU A 257 -5.33 21.17 1.38
CA GLU A 257 -4.60 21.28 2.64
C GLU A 257 -5.48 21.91 3.72
N ALA A 258 -5.31 21.47 4.97
CA ALA A 258 -6.07 21.97 6.11
C ALA A 258 -5.16 22.26 7.29
N LYS A 259 -5.39 23.41 7.96
CA LYS A 259 -4.63 23.85 9.14
C LYS A 259 -5.50 23.81 10.38
N ALA A 260 -4.87 23.61 11.54
CA ALA A 260 -5.55 23.56 12.83
C ALA A 260 -6.57 24.71 13.00
N GLY A 261 -7.81 24.35 13.37
CA GLY A 261 -8.92 25.29 13.55
C GLY A 261 -9.81 25.48 12.32
N MET A 262 -9.41 25.02 11.13
CA MET A 262 -10.28 24.97 9.96
C MET A 262 -11.37 23.89 10.13
N LYS A 263 -12.43 24.03 9.34
CA LYS A 263 -13.55 23.07 9.25
C LYS A 263 -13.78 22.74 7.79
N GLY A 264 -13.88 21.45 7.47
CA GLY A 264 -14.07 20.96 6.11
C GLY A 264 -15.30 20.08 5.96
N GLY A 265 -15.44 19.50 4.77
CA GLY A 265 -16.53 18.60 4.43
C GLY A 265 -17.74 19.29 3.77
N PRO A 266 -18.75 18.51 3.35
CA PRO A 266 -18.87 17.07 3.59
C PRO A 266 -18.10 16.20 2.61
N GLN A 267 -17.44 16.80 1.62
CA GLN A 267 -16.66 16.10 0.60
C GLN A 267 -15.17 16.23 0.88
N ILE A 268 -14.43 15.16 0.58
CA ILE A 268 -12.97 15.14 0.52
C ILE A 268 -12.60 14.53 -0.84
N GLU A 269 -11.70 15.18 -1.56
CA GLU A 269 -11.26 14.77 -2.88
C GLU A 269 -9.79 14.36 -2.87
N PHE A 270 -9.46 13.34 -3.67
CA PHE A 270 -8.10 12.85 -3.85
C PHE A 270 -7.79 12.65 -5.32
N GLY A 271 -6.63 13.16 -5.74
CA GLY A 271 -5.98 12.76 -6.99
C GLY A 271 -5.17 11.47 -6.77
N THR A 272 -5.35 10.49 -7.66
CA THR A 272 -4.58 9.24 -7.64
C THR A 272 -4.44 8.63 -9.03
N THR A 273 -3.36 7.89 -9.25
CA THR A 273 -3.17 7.09 -10.47
C THR A 273 -3.11 5.62 -10.10
N PHE A 274 -4.05 4.83 -10.63
CA PHE A 274 -4.03 3.38 -10.51
C PHE A 274 -3.14 2.80 -11.62
N PRO A 275 -1.94 2.26 -11.34
CA PRO A 275 -0.97 1.94 -12.40
C PRO A 275 -1.44 0.83 -13.33
N THR A 276 -2.21 -0.13 -12.80
CA THR A 276 -2.71 -1.29 -13.54
C THR A 276 -4.20 -1.49 -13.30
N ALA A 277 -4.86 -2.19 -14.23
CA ALA A 277 -6.16 -2.79 -13.93
C ALA A 277 -6.02 -3.81 -12.79
N GLY A 278 -7.06 -3.97 -11.97
CA GLY A 278 -7.04 -4.89 -10.83
C GLY A 278 -7.97 -4.46 -9.71
N THR A 279 -7.95 -5.23 -8.62
CA THR A 279 -8.68 -4.93 -7.38
C THR A 279 -7.77 -4.16 -6.43
N TYR A 280 -8.30 -3.13 -5.77
CA TYR A 280 -7.60 -2.30 -4.80
C TYR A 280 -8.43 -2.17 -3.54
N SER A 281 -7.77 -2.10 -2.39
CA SER A 281 -8.39 -1.67 -1.13
C SER A 281 -7.97 -0.24 -0.82
N LEU A 282 -8.94 0.59 -0.50
CA LEU A 282 -8.81 2.01 -0.19
C LEU A 282 -9.18 2.20 1.28
N PHE A 283 -8.32 2.87 2.02
CA PHE A 283 -8.50 3.16 3.44
C PHE A 283 -8.50 4.68 3.61
N LEU A 284 -9.68 5.27 3.84
CA LEU A 284 -9.83 6.69 4.11
C LEU A 284 -9.85 6.93 5.61
N ASP A 285 -8.86 7.66 6.11
CA ASP A 285 -8.89 8.24 7.45
C ASP A 285 -9.47 9.65 7.41
N PHE A 286 -10.42 9.97 8.31
CA PHE A 286 -10.94 11.32 8.52
C PHE A 286 -11.16 11.58 10.01
N GLN A 287 -11.07 12.84 10.44
CA GLN A 287 -11.27 13.23 11.83
C GLN A 287 -12.57 14.02 12.03
N HIS A 288 -13.38 13.57 12.99
CA HIS A 288 -14.58 14.29 13.42
C HIS A 288 -14.85 14.04 14.91
N ALA A 289 -15.32 15.07 15.61
CA ALA A 289 -15.57 15.03 17.07
C ALA A 289 -14.37 14.52 17.90
N GLY A 290 -13.15 14.89 17.51
CA GLY A 290 -11.91 14.56 18.21
C GLY A 290 -11.39 13.14 17.97
N ARG A 291 -12.02 12.36 17.09
CA ARG A 291 -11.64 10.96 16.81
C ARG A 291 -11.37 10.75 15.33
N VAL A 292 -10.35 9.96 15.04
CA VAL A 292 -10.05 9.47 13.68
C VAL A 292 -10.93 8.25 13.43
N HIS A 293 -11.52 8.20 12.24
CA HIS A 293 -12.31 7.09 11.73
C HIS A 293 -11.71 6.62 10.41
N THR A 294 -11.74 5.31 10.18
CA THR A 294 -11.24 4.69 8.94
C THR A 294 -12.41 4.06 8.18
N ALA A 295 -12.57 4.42 6.91
CA ALA A 295 -13.53 3.80 6.00
C ALA A 295 -12.79 2.95 4.95
N GLU A 296 -13.27 1.73 4.70
CA GLU A 296 -12.60 0.76 3.84
C GLU A 296 -13.42 0.45 2.59
N PHE A 297 -12.84 0.58 1.41
CA PHE A 297 -13.50 0.27 0.15
C PHE A 297 -12.68 -0.74 -0.64
N THR A 298 -13.36 -1.69 -1.28
CA THR A 298 -12.77 -2.49 -2.35
C THR A 298 -13.25 -1.94 -3.69
N VAL A 299 -12.33 -1.68 -4.61
CA VAL A 299 -12.64 -1.15 -5.95
C VAL A 299 -11.99 -2.00 -7.01
N ASN A 300 -12.68 -2.19 -8.13
CA ASN A 300 -12.14 -2.83 -9.31
C ASN A 300 -11.83 -1.76 -10.35
N VAL A 301 -10.59 -1.65 -10.81
CA VAL A 301 -10.18 -0.67 -11.81
C VAL A 301 -9.90 -1.38 -13.14
N SER A 302 -10.44 -0.84 -14.23
CA SER A 302 -10.25 -1.36 -15.59
C SER A 302 -9.50 -0.35 -16.48
N THR A 303 -9.06 -0.81 -17.66
CA THR A 303 -8.42 0.05 -18.67
C THR A 303 -9.41 0.92 -19.44
N THR A 304 -10.71 0.60 -19.40
CA THR A 304 -11.79 1.37 -20.04
C THR A 304 -12.52 2.29 -19.05
N GLY A 305 -12.15 2.22 -17.77
CA GLY A 305 -12.75 2.94 -16.67
C GLY A 305 -13.81 2.13 -15.94
N THR A 306 -13.77 2.18 -14.61
CA THR A 306 -14.82 1.62 -13.76
C THR A 306 -15.59 2.75 -13.12
N ALA A 307 -16.90 2.85 -13.36
CA ALA A 307 -17.73 3.80 -12.64
C ALA A 307 -17.99 3.28 -11.22
N ILE A 308 -17.51 4.02 -10.23
CA ILE A 308 -17.87 3.82 -8.83
C ILE A 308 -19.06 4.76 -8.59
N VAL A 309 -20.26 4.20 -8.69
CA VAL A 309 -21.50 4.97 -8.58
C VAL A 309 -22.05 4.82 -7.17
N PRO A 310 -22.32 5.93 -6.46
CA PRO A 310 -23.07 5.90 -5.22
C PRO A 310 -24.39 5.13 -5.38
N PRO A 311 -24.86 4.39 -4.36
CA PRO A 311 -26.19 3.80 -4.41
C PRO A 311 -27.21 4.93 -4.59
N ALA A 312 -28.19 4.75 -5.48
CA ALA A 312 -29.24 5.74 -5.75
C ALA A 312 -30.07 6.11 -4.49
N THR A 313 -30.00 5.27 -3.46
CA THR A 313 -30.54 5.48 -2.12
C THR A 313 -29.55 4.89 -1.13
N LEU A 314 -29.18 5.65 -0.09
CA LEU A 314 -28.40 5.11 1.04
C LEU A 314 -29.11 3.86 1.54
N PRO A 315 -28.44 2.70 1.71
CA PRO A 315 -29.06 1.58 2.38
C PRO A 315 -29.48 2.05 3.77
N SER A 316 -30.79 2.01 4.05
CA SER A 316 -31.28 2.23 5.41
C SER A 316 -30.58 1.23 6.33
N PRO A 317 -30.18 1.63 7.55
CA PRO A 317 -29.41 0.75 8.43
C PRO A 317 -30.16 -0.56 8.61
N THR A 318 -29.58 -1.66 8.13
CA THR A 318 -30.10 -2.99 8.39
C THR A 318 -30.13 -3.14 9.91
N PRO A 319 -31.29 -3.38 10.54
CA PRO A 319 -31.33 -3.61 11.97
C PRO A 319 -30.38 -4.76 12.28
N LYS A 320 -29.39 -4.52 13.14
CA LYS A 320 -28.54 -5.58 13.68
C LYS A 320 -29.49 -6.70 14.14
N LYS A 321 -29.36 -7.87 13.53
CA LYS A 321 -29.96 -9.09 14.06
C LYS A 321 -29.41 -9.23 15.47
N THR A 322 -30.25 -8.92 16.46
CA THR A 322 -29.93 -9.07 17.86
C THR A 322 -29.52 -10.51 18.07
N THR A 323 -28.21 -10.73 18.24
CA THR A 323 -27.73 -11.92 18.92
C THR A 323 -28.46 -11.97 20.25
N PRO A 324 -29.09 -13.09 20.64
CA PRO A 324 -29.71 -13.21 21.96
C PRO A 324 -28.66 -12.83 23.00
N GLY A 325 -29.02 -11.88 23.87
CA GLY A 325 -28.16 -11.44 24.94
C GLY A 325 -27.71 -12.65 25.76
N HIS A 326 -26.40 -12.76 26.02
CA HIS A 326 -25.96 -13.56 27.13
C HIS A 326 -26.52 -12.91 28.39
N GLU A 327 -27.47 -13.62 28.99
CA GLU A 327 -27.95 -13.35 30.33
C GLU A 327 -26.75 -13.15 31.24
N SER A 328 -26.80 -12.03 31.96
CA SER A 328 -26.07 -11.83 33.20
C SER A 328 -26.14 -13.10 34.05
N THR A 329 -24.98 -13.61 34.48
CA THR A 329 -24.90 -14.50 35.63
C THR A 329 -24.83 -13.63 36.88
N PRO A 330 -25.83 -13.61 37.77
CA PRO A 330 -25.65 -13.15 39.13
C PRO A 330 -25.22 -14.35 39.99
N HIS A 331 -24.30 -14.12 40.91
CA HIS A 331 -24.16 -15.04 42.04
C HIS A 331 -25.44 -14.97 42.89
N GLY A 332 -26.10 -16.11 43.11
CA GLY A 332 -26.94 -16.34 44.29
C GLY A 332 -28.41 -16.70 44.06
N HIS A 333 -28.67 -18.00 44.29
CA HIS A 333 -29.90 -18.75 44.63
C HIS A 333 -31.14 -18.64 43.75
#